data_AF-A0A522C4V2-F1
#
_entry.id   AF-A0A522C4V2-F1
#
_cell.length_a   1.000
_cell.length_b   1.000
_cell.length_c   1.000
_cell.angle_alpha   90.00
_cell.angle_beta   90.00
_cell.angle_gamma   90.00
#
_symmetry.space_group_name_H-M   'P 1'
#
loop_
_entity.id
_entity.type
_entity.pdbx_description
1 polymer ?
#
loop_
_entity_poly.entity_id
_entity_poly.type
_entity_poly.pdbx_seq_one_letter_code
_entity_poly.pdbx_strand_id
1 'polypeptide(L)'
;MKVDILFAIMAVQEVVFFVPIAKRLRDEEGLNVAFLTFHEAGDDILEKEGVPYFSLHKIKNSEGMKKHVFLKPEDVQGRLGINIRKLILHEMLTTNRLDEKYLS
;
A
#
# COMPACT_ATOMS: atom_id res chain seq x y z
N MET A 1 8.54 20.34 5.61
CA MET A 1 7.14 20.28 6.06
C MET A 1 7.11 19.57 7.41
N LYS A 2 6.53 20.17 8.45
CA LYS A 2 6.27 19.48 9.72
C LYS A 2 4.92 18.78 9.59
N VAL A 3 4.84 17.50 9.97
CA VAL A 3 3.60 16.71 9.95
C VAL A 3 3.24 16.39 11.39
N ASP A 4 2.05 16.79 11.81
CA ASP A 4 1.54 16.51 13.16
C ASP A 4 0.75 15.19 13.17
N ILE A 5 0.04 14.88 12.08
CA ILE A 5 -0.72 13.62 11.90
C ILE A 5 -0.43 13.02 10.52
N LEU A 6 -0.11 11.72 10.49
CA LEU A 6 0.09 10.96 9.26
C LEU A 6 -0.91 9.80 9.18
N PHE A 7 -1.78 9.82 8.17
CA PHE A 7 -2.69 8.71 7.88
C PHE A 7 -2.02 7.73 6.91
N ALA A 8 -1.72 6.51 7.37
CA ALA A 8 -1.23 5.43 6.51
C ALA A 8 -2.43 4.59 6.03
N ILE A 9 -2.75 4.71 4.75
CA ILE A 9 -3.99 4.18 4.18
C ILE A 9 -3.71 3.16 3.09
N MET A 10 -4.31 1.98 3.22
CA MET A 10 -4.08 0.88 2.28
C MET A 10 -5.14 0.78 1.18
N ALA A 11 -6.35 1.30 1.42
CA ALA A 11 -7.47 1.21 0.48
C ALA A 11 -8.01 2.58 0.04
N VAL A 12 -8.49 2.66 -1.20
CA VAL A 12 -9.00 3.90 -1.80
C VAL A 12 -10.20 4.44 -1.02
N GLN A 13 -11.05 3.55 -0.51
CA GLN A 13 -12.24 3.90 0.26
C GLN A 13 -11.88 4.61 1.57
N GLU A 14 -10.77 4.23 2.20
CA GLU A 14 -10.27 4.89 3.41
C GLU A 14 -9.83 6.32 3.09
N VAL A 15 -9.21 6.56 1.92
CA VAL A 15 -8.85 7.94 1.49
C VAL A 15 -10.10 8.81 1.41
N VAL A 16 -11.14 8.33 0.73
CA VAL A 16 -12.41 9.06 0.59
C VAL A 16 -13.04 9.35 1.96
N PHE A 17 -12.97 8.40 2.88
CA PHE A 17 -13.52 8.55 4.23
C PHE A 17 -12.72 9.55 5.10
N PHE A 18 -11.39 9.50 5.05
CA PHE A 18 -10.53 10.29 5.93
C PHE A 18 -10.22 11.69 5.41
N VAL A 19 -10.34 11.97 4.10
CA VAL A 19 -10.08 13.31 3.56
C VAL A 19 -10.93 14.41 4.23
N PRO A 20 -12.26 14.25 4.41
CA PRO A 20 -13.06 15.25 5.13
C PRO A 20 -12.59 15.49 6.56
N ILE A 21 -12.16 14.42 7.24
CA ILE A 21 -11.65 14.50 8.62
C ILE A 21 -10.31 15.24 8.64
N ALA A 22 -9.41 14.94 7.70
CA ALA A 22 -8.13 15.60 7.56
C ALA A 22 -8.27 17.10 7.30
N LYS A 23 -9.20 17.49 6.41
CA LYS A 23 -9.51 18.90 6.16
C LYS A 23 -10.02 19.60 7.42
N ARG A 24 -10.92 18.94 8.14
CA ARG A 24 -11.45 19.47 9.40
C ARG A 24 -10.37 19.67 10.47
N LEU A 25 -9.48 18.70 10.65
CA LEU A 25 -8.35 18.80 11.58
C LEU A 25 -7.37 19.93 11.18
N ARG A 26 -7.17 20.15 9.88
CA ARG A 26 -6.36 21.26 9.39
C ARG A 26 -7.03 22.61 9.64
N ASP A 27 -8.33 22.72 9.32
CA ASP A 27 -9.04 24.00 9.28
C ASP A 27 -9.51 24.44 10.68
N GLU A 28 -9.91 23.50 11.55
CA GLU A 28 -10.40 23.80 12.91
C GLU A 28 -9.27 23.79 13.96
N GLU A 29 -8.35 22.83 13.89
CA GLU A 29 -7.30 22.62 14.91
C GLU A 29 -5.92 23.12 14.47
N GLY A 30 -5.78 23.58 13.21
CA GLY A 30 -4.51 24.05 12.66
C GLY A 30 -3.44 22.96 12.52
N LEU A 31 -3.83 21.69 12.51
CA LEU A 31 -2.91 20.56 12.46
C LEU A 31 -2.41 20.29 11.04
N ASN A 32 -1.10 20.03 10.91
CA ASN A 32 -0.52 19.64 9.62
C ASN A 32 -0.75 18.14 9.39
N VAL A 33 -1.75 17.82 8.58
CA VAL A 33 -2.13 16.44 8.23
C VAL A 33 -1.52 16.04 6.88
N ALA A 34 -0.97 14.84 6.81
CA ALA A 34 -0.53 14.23 5.56
C ALA A 34 -0.99 12.77 5.46
N PHE A 35 -0.92 12.21 4.25
CA PHE A 35 -1.27 10.82 3.97
C PHE A 35 -0.05 10.04 3.48
N LEU A 36 0.00 8.75 3.77
CA LEU A 36 0.92 7.79 3.19
C LEU A 36 0.09 6.78 2.40
N THR A 37 0.27 6.77 1.08
CA THR A 37 -0.54 5.97 0.14
C THR A 37 0.27 4.84 -0.49
N PHE A 38 -0.43 3.75 -0.77
CA PHE A 38 0.12 2.55 -1.39
C PHE A 38 -0.43 2.29 -2.80
N HIS A 39 -1.31 3.17 -3.32
CA HIS A 39 -1.98 3.00 -4.61
C HIS A 39 -2.22 4.34 -5.34
N GLU A 40 -2.17 4.31 -6.67
CA GLU A 40 -2.30 5.50 -7.54
C GLU A 40 -3.67 6.18 -7.44
N ALA A 41 -4.75 5.39 -7.40
CA ALA A 41 -6.10 5.95 -7.29
C ALA A 41 -6.34 6.80 -6.02
N GLY A 42 -5.57 6.55 -4.96
CA GLY A 42 -5.62 7.36 -3.73
C GLY A 42 -4.87 8.67 -3.87
N ASP A 43 -3.74 8.66 -4.57
CA ASP A 43 -2.96 9.86 -4.87
C ASP A 43 -3.80 10.86 -5.65
N ASP A 44 -4.50 10.39 -6.69
CA ASP A 44 -5.35 11.24 -7.53
C ASP A 44 -6.44 11.96 -6.73
N ILE A 45 -7.01 11.27 -5.73
CA ILE A 45 -8.02 11.85 -4.84
C ILE A 45 -7.37 12.91 -3.95
N LEU A 46 -6.25 12.58 -3.29
CA LEU A 46 -5.55 13.49 -2.38
C LEU A 46 -5.04 14.74 -3.10
N GLU A 47 -4.56 14.58 -4.33
CA GLU A 47 -4.09 15.66 -5.18
C GLU A 47 -5.22 16.62 -5.58
N LYS A 48 -6.37 16.07 -6.03
CA LYS A 48 -7.58 16.87 -6.30
C LYS A 48 -8.07 17.62 -5.07
N GLU A 49 -7.96 16.99 -3.90
CA GLU A 49 -8.44 17.54 -2.64
C GLU A 49 -7.44 18.51 -1.98
N GLY A 50 -6.24 18.66 -2.55
CA GLY A 50 -5.18 19.53 -2.05
C GLY A 50 -4.60 19.08 -0.70
N VAL A 51 -4.60 17.77 -0.44
CA VAL A 51 -4.10 17.19 0.81
C VAL A 51 -2.68 16.65 0.59
N PRO A 52 -1.69 17.04 1.41
CA PRO A 52 -0.33 16.54 1.29
C PRO A 52 -0.25 15.01 1.42
N TYR A 53 0.50 14.35 0.55
CA TYR A 53 0.67 12.90 0.60
C TYR A 53 2.07 12.45 0.21
N PHE A 54 2.44 11.27 0.70
CA PHE A 54 3.64 10.52 0.35
C PHE A 54 3.22 9.22 -0.33
N SER A 55 3.70 9.01 -1.54
CA SER A 55 3.29 7.88 -2.36
C SER A 55 4.40 6.84 -2.45
N LEU A 56 4.17 5.67 -1.84
CA LEU A 56 5.18 4.60 -1.82
C LEU A 56 5.32 3.90 -3.18
N HIS A 57 4.26 3.86 -3.99
CA HIS A 57 4.35 3.30 -5.34
C HIS A 57 5.15 4.21 -6.28
N LYS A 58 5.03 5.53 -6.16
CA LYS A 58 5.84 6.49 -6.94
C LYS A 58 7.32 6.44 -6.54
N ILE A 59 7.63 6.24 -5.26
CA ILE A 59 9.02 6.08 -4.77
C ILE A 59 9.68 4.82 -5.34
N LYS A 60 8.91 3.73 -5.52
CA LYS A 60 9.44 2.49 -6.13
C LYS A 60 9.82 2.64 -7.60
N ASN A 61 9.26 3.63 -8.30
CA ASN A 61 9.58 3.93 -9.70
C ASN A 61 10.78 4.88 -9.86
N SER A 62 11.12 5.66 -8.83
CA SER A 62 12.23 6.62 -8.88
C SER A 62 13.56 6.03 -8.43
N GLU A 63 13.55 4.99 -7.58
CA GLU A 63 14.73 4.15 -7.36
C GLU A 63 14.84 3.12 -8.49
N GLY A 64 15.55 3.51 -9.57
CA GLY A 64 15.78 2.69 -10.75
C GLY A 64 16.02 1.23 -10.37
N MET A 65 15.19 0.34 -10.92
CA MET A 65 15.13 -1.09 -10.65
C MET A 65 16.51 -1.65 -10.29
N LYS A 66 16.84 -1.72 -8.99
CA LYS A 66 17.88 -2.64 -8.53
C LYS A 66 17.39 -3.99 -9.01
N LYS A 67 18.08 -4.59 -9.99
CA LYS A 67 17.76 -5.89 -10.59
C LYS A 67 17.12 -6.75 -9.52
N HIS A 68 15.80 -6.98 -9.62
CA HIS A 68 15.15 -7.94 -8.76
C HIS A 68 15.94 -9.22 -8.95
N VAL A 69 16.68 -9.63 -7.92
CA VAL A 69 17.25 -10.97 -7.89
C VAL A 69 16.01 -11.85 -7.86
N PHE A 70 15.68 -12.44 -9.01
CA PHE A 70 14.67 -13.49 -9.09
C PHE A 70 15.21 -14.65 -8.27
N LEU A 71 14.97 -14.60 -6.96
CA LEU A 71 15.14 -15.74 -6.09
C LEU A 71 14.07 -16.73 -6.50
N LYS A 72 14.49 -17.92 -6.91
CA LYS A 72 13.51 -18.95 -7.24
C LYS A 72 12.77 -19.33 -5.96
N PRO A 73 11.49 -19.74 -6.05
CA PRO A 73 10.74 -20.18 -4.87
C PRO A 73 11.51 -21.22 -4.06
N GLU A 74 12.23 -22.12 -4.73
CA GLU A 74 13.10 -23.13 -4.09
C GLU A 74 14.17 -22.53 -3.16
N ASP A 75 14.80 -21.42 -3.58
CA ASP A 75 15.85 -20.75 -2.80
C ASP A 75 15.29 -20.11 -1.52
N VAL A 76 14.07 -19.60 -1.60
CA VAL A 76 13.37 -18.97 -0.46
C VAL A 76 12.84 -20.03 0.50
N GLN A 77 12.33 -21.16 -0.01
CA GLN A 77 11.94 -22.30 0.84
C GLN A 77 13.14 -22.86 1.61
N GLY A 78 14.28 -23.05 0.94
CA GLY A 78 15.48 -23.61 1.56
C GLY A 78 16.08 -22.70 2.64
N ARG A 79 16.01 -21.37 2.46
CA ARG A 79 16.55 -20.42 3.43
C ARG A 79 15.67 -20.19 4.65
N LEU A 80 14.36 -20.18 4.47
CA LEU A 80 13.42 -19.80 5.53
C LEU A 80 12.71 -21.00 6.16
N GLY A 81 12.82 -22.20 5.56
CA GLY A 81 12.10 -23.39 6.02
C GLY A 81 10.60 -23.30 5.81
N ILE A 82 10.15 -22.38 4.95
CA ILE A 82 8.73 -22.08 4.72
C ILE A 82 8.28 -22.74 3.42
N ASN A 83 7.09 -23.34 3.41
CA ASN A 83 6.49 -23.87 2.20
C ASN A 83 5.69 -22.77 1.47
N ILE A 84 6.29 -22.18 0.45
CA ILE A 84 5.69 -21.09 -0.35
C ILE A 84 4.38 -21.49 -1.01
N ARG A 85 4.20 -22.76 -1.39
CA ARG A 85 2.93 -23.25 -1.96
C ARG A 85 1.80 -23.09 -0.95
N LYS A 86 2.05 -23.37 0.34
CA LYS A 86 1.04 -23.18 1.40
C LYS A 86 0.71 -21.71 1.65
N LEU A 87 1.70 -20.82 1.54
CA LEU A 87 1.50 -19.37 1.65
C LEU A 87 0.62 -18.84 0.51
N ILE A 88 0.92 -19.22 -0.73
CA ILE A 88 0.13 -18.84 -1.90
C ILE A 88 -1.31 -19.34 -1.77
N LEU A 89 -1.50 -20.61 -1.37
CA LEU A 89 -2.84 -21.17 -1.13
C LEU A 89 -3.59 -20.42 -0.03
N HIS A 90 -2.92 -20.08 1.08
CA HIS A 90 -3.53 -19.31 2.16
C HIS A 90 -3.97 -17.92 1.68
N GLU A 91 -3.13 -17.22 0.92
CA GLU A 91 -3.45 -15.92 0.33
C GLU A 91 -4.62 -16.01 -0.65
N MET A 92 -4.65 -17.02 -1.52
CA MET A 92 -5.76 -17.25 -2.46
C MET A 92 -7.08 -17.53 -1.74
N LEU A 93 -7.06 -18.36 -0.69
CA LEU A 93 -8.23 -18.66 0.13
C LEU A 93 -8.72 -17.44 0.92
N THR A 94 -7.80 -16.61 1.43
CA THR A 94 -8.16 -15.42 2.23
C THR A 94 -8.58 -14.23 1.37
N THR A 95 -8.14 -14.15 0.11
CA THR A 95 -8.49 -13.06 -0.83
C THR A 95 -9.62 -13.43 -1.81
N ASN A 96 -10.23 -14.61 -1.64
CA ASN A 96 -11.33 -15.13 -2.47
C ASN A 96 -11.01 -15.17 -3.98
N ARG A 97 -9.74 -15.38 -4.33
CA ARG A 97 -9.27 -15.59 -5.70
C ARG A 97 -9.14 -17.09 -5.97
N LEU A 98 -10.27 -17.73 -6.23
CA LEU A 98 -10.32 -19.15 -6.61
C LEU A 98 -10.03 -19.30 -8.10
N ASP A 99 -8.75 -19.41 -8.45
CA ASP A 99 -8.35 -19.87 -9.77
C ASP A 99 -7.95 -21.36 -9.66
N GLU A 100 -8.84 -22.25 -10.12
CA GLU A 100 -8.74 -23.72 -9.93
C GLU A 100 -7.44 -24.33 -10.48
N LYS A 101 -6.76 -23.60 -11.36
CA LYS A 101 -5.53 -24.04 -12.03
C LYS A 101 -4.36 -24.30 -11.09
N TYR A 102 -4.39 -23.78 -9.86
CA TYR A 102 -3.31 -23.93 -8.86
C TYR A 102 -3.63 -24.94 -7.75
N LEU A 103 -4.82 -25.55 -7.79
CA LEU A 103 -5.30 -26.53 -6.79
C LEU A 103 -5.03 -27.99 -7.17
N SER A 104 -4.49 -28.26 -8.36
CA SER A 104 -4.06 -29.61 -8.81
C SER A 104 -2.56 -29.84 -8.65
#